data_AF-A0AAW6HYM8-F1
#
_entry.id   AF-A0AAW6HYM8-F1
#
_cell.length_a   1.000
_cell.length_b   1.000
_cell.length_c   1.000
_cell.angle_alpha   90.00
_cell.angle_beta   90.00
_cell.angle_gamma   90.00
#
_symmetry.space_group_name_H-M   'P 1'
#
loop_
_entity.id
_entity.type
_entity.pdbx_description
1 polymer ?
#
loop_
_entity_poly.entity_id
_entity_poly.type
_entity_poly.pdbx_seq_one_letter_code
_entity_poly.pdbx_strand_id
1 'polypeptide(L)'
;MKKEPIIVNVYLWGTCIGKLSWNFEKHCSVFQFTDEYRKQDYDICPSTHPKRTPLTASFYGNTDKLYQGLPEFLADALPDQWGASLFDKWLTDSNIKVTESLPLLKLSYIGKRAMGALEFEPEVRDDDPRGLVDMSSLATLASKVYNDRDAAVISPEDNLTMKKLIYLGTSAGGMRPKAVIAYDLETEEFRSGQVDLPKDFKQYIIKFKEEENSPTTEIEMVYYEMAKEAGINMMPCFLKEIDGRNHFVTERFDRKNGDKIFSQTLAAIMPGADDYLKLCWIAETLNLPQEDKDQIFIRMVFNYVAGVGWIGY
;
A
#
# COMPACT_ATOMS: atom_id res chain seq x y z
N MET A 1 -2.11 -34.66 -0.79
CA MET A 1 -0.90 -33.82 -0.92
C MET A 1 -0.65 -33.15 0.41
N LYS A 2 0.52 -33.40 1.03
CA LYS A 2 0.95 -32.62 2.20
C LYS A 2 1.06 -31.17 1.76
N LYS A 3 0.20 -30.29 2.29
CA LYS A 3 0.33 -28.84 2.10
C LYS A 3 1.61 -28.45 2.83
N GLU A 4 2.68 -28.16 2.10
CA GLU A 4 3.83 -27.51 2.73
C GLU A 4 3.32 -26.17 3.30
N PRO A 5 3.58 -25.88 4.59
CA PRO A 5 3.16 -24.62 5.17
C PRO A 5 3.88 -23.49 4.44
N ILE A 6 3.12 -22.55 3.89
CA ILE A 6 3.68 -21.31 3.35
C ILE A 6 4.35 -20.60 4.52
N ILE A 7 5.66 -20.37 4.41
CA ILE A 7 6.43 -19.55 5.33
C ILE A 7 6.83 -18.30 4.56
N VAL A 8 6.52 -17.14 5.12
CA VAL A 8 6.91 -15.84 4.57
C VAL A 8 7.95 -15.21 5.48
N ASN A 9 9.15 -14.99 4.96
CA ASN A 9 10.16 -14.17 5.61
C ASN A 9 9.80 -12.70 5.36
N VAL A 10 9.88 -11.88 6.40
CA VAL A 10 9.65 -10.45 6.35
C VAL A 10 10.98 -9.74 6.49
N TYR A 11 11.26 -8.78 5.61
CA TYR A 11 12.47 -7.99 5.61
C TYR A 11 12.17 -6.50 5.76
N LEU A 12 13.11 -5.79 6.36
CA LEU A 12 13.16 -4.34 6.40
C LEU A 12 14.61 -3.91 6.14
N TRP A 13 14.82 -3.10 5.10
CA TRP A 13 16.16 -2.61 4.71
C TRP A 13 17.22 -3.72 4.61
N GLY A 14 16.84 -4.86 4.02
CA GLY A 14 17.71 -6.03 3.85
C GLY A 14 17.89 -6.91 5.11
N THR A 15 17.44 -6.46 6.29
CA THR A 15 17.44 -7.27 7.52
C THR A 15 16.22 -8.19 7.54
N CYS A 16 16.40 -9.49 7.77
CA CYS A 16 15.28 -10.41 7.97
C CYS A 16 14.69 -10.15 9.35
N ILE A 17 13.56 -9.44 9.44
CA ILE A 17 13.03 -9.02 10.75
C ILE A 17 12.23 -10.12 11.44
N GLY A 18 11.65 -11.05 10.67
CA GLY A 18 10.90 -12.16 11.25
C GLY A 18 10.34 -13.12 10.22
N LYS A 19 9.70 -14.16 10.72
CA LYS A 19 9.08 -15.22 9.92
C LYS A 19 7.62 -15.33 10.28
N LEU A 20 6.79 -15.43 9.25
CA LEU A 20 5.34 -15.57 9.32
C LEU A 20 4.93 -16.96 8.80
N SER A 21 4.06 -17.63 9.53
CA SER A 21 3.45 -18.91 9.13
C SER A 21 1.96 -18.90 9.43
N TRP A 22 1.16 -19.78 8.82
CA TRP A 22 -0.27 -19.92 9.14
C TRP A 22 -0.51 -21.02 10.16
N ASN A 23 -1.25 -20.73 11.23
CA ASN A 23 -1.73 -21.73 12.18
C ASN A 23 -3.18 -22.09 11.88
N PHE A 24 -3.39 -23.30 11.35
CA PHE A 24 -4.71 -23.80 10.96
C PHE A 24 -5.64 -24.12 12.14
N GLU A 25 -5.12 -24.36 13.35
CA GLU A 25 -5.96 -24.61 14.53
C GLU A 25 -6.55 -23.31 15.09
N LYS A 26 -5.77 -22.22 15.04
CA LYS A 26 -6.19 -20.90 15.53
C LYS A 26 -6.78 -20.01 14.43
N HIS A 27 -6.77 -20.46 13.19
CA HIS A 27 -7.21 -19.70 12.00
C HIS A 27 -6.58 -18.31 11.90
N CYS A 28 -5.31 -18.19 12.29
CA CYS A 28 -4.53 -16.96 12.20
C CYS A 28 -3.06 -17.26 11.95
N SER A 29 -2.33 -16.24 11.54
CA SER A 29 -0.89 -16.33 11.34
C SER A 29 -0.13 -16.27 12.66
N VAL A 30 1.09 -16.78 12.64
CA VAL A 30 2.05 -16.74 13.74
C VAL A 30 3.33 -16.11 13.22
N PHE A 31 3.72 -15.01 13.83
CA PHE A 31 4.93 -14.28 13.52
C PHE A 31 5.96 -14.42 14.65
N GLN A 32 7.22 -14.53 14.29
CA GLN A 32 8.35 -14.55 15.22
C GLN A 32 9.44 -13.63 14.73
N PHE A 33 9.89 -12.71 15.60
CA PHE A 33 11.03 -11.87 15.32
C PHE A 33 12.33 -12.68 15.27
N THR A 34 13.26 -12.28 14.42
CA THR A 34 14.61 -12.85 14.39
C THR A 34 15.51 -12.21 15.45
N ASP A 35 16.62 -12.90 15.75
CA ASP A 35 17.74 -12.33 16.50
C ASP A 35 18.38 -11.13 15.80
N GLU A 36 18.33 -11.10 14.46
CA GLU A 36 18.91 -10.04 13.66
C GLU A 36 18.17 -8.71 13.87
N TYR A 37 16.83 -8.74 13.91
CA TYR A 37 16.00 -7.58 14.23
C TYR A 37 16.32 -6.99 15.60
N ARG A 38 16.57 -7.85 16.61
CA ARG A 38 16.86 -7.39 17.98
C ARG A 38 18.14 -6.58 18.11
N LYS A 39 19.08 -6.77 17.19
CA LYS A 39 20.34 -6.02 17.15
C LYS A 39 20.19 -4.62 16.53
N GLN A 40 19.08 -4.37 15.84
CA GLN A 40 18.79 -3.06 15.26
C GLN A 40 18.38 -2.05 16.35
N ASP A 41 18.50 -0.76 16.07
CA ASP A 41 18.18 0.34 16.99
C ASP A 41 16.75 0.89 16.85
N TYR A 42 16.02 0.50 15.80
CA TYR A 42 14.64 0.89 15.55
C TYR A 42 13.61 -0.13 16.05
N ASP A 43 12.41 0.32 16.40
CA ASP A 43 11.24 -0.51 16.76
C ASP A 43 10.10 -0.29 15.75
N ILE A 44 9.69 -1.35 15.04
CA ILE A 44 8.69 -1.29 13.97
C ILE A 44 7.24 -1.26 14.49
N CYS A 45 7.02 -1.56 15.77
CA CYS A 45 5.68 -1.68 16.35
C CYS A 45 5.71 -1.40 17.86
N PRO A 46 6.20 -0.20 18.27
CA PRO A 46 6.49 0.12 19.68
C PRO A 46 5.27 0.07 20.61
N SER A 47 4.07 0.25 20.06
CA SER A 47 2.79 0.26 20.78
C SER A 47 2.17 -1.12 20.95
N THR A 48 2.22 -1.97 19.92
CA THR A 48 1.58 -3.29 19.91
C THR A 48 2.54 -4.41 20.31
N HIS A 49 3.80 -4.35 19.86
CA HIS A 49 4.78 -5.42 20.06
C HIS A 49 6.20 -4.87 20.28
N PRO A 50 6.44 -4.15 21.39
CA PRO A 50 7.71 -3.48 21.62
C PRO A 50 8.87 -4.47 21.71
N LYS A 51 10.06 -4.03 21.28
CA LYS A 51 11.32 -4.80 21.29
C LYS A 51 11.74 -5.35 22.65
N ARG A 52 11.13 -4.92 23.76
CA ARG A 52 11.34 -5.51 25.09
C ARG A 52 10.67 -6.88 25.28
N THR A 53 9.78 -7.28 24.39
CA THR A 53 9.09 -8.59 24.46
C THR A 53 10.11 -9.73 24.38
N PRO A 54 9.95 -10.91 25.02
CA PRO A 54 10.91 -12.01 24.87
C PRO A 54 11.04 -12.50 23.41
N LEU A 55 12.22 -12.97 23.00
CA LEU A 55 12.45 -13.50 21.63
C LEU A 55 11.59 -14.74 21.35
N THR A 56 11.34 -15.56 22.38
CA THR A 56 10.50 -16.75 22.29
C THR A 56 9.02 -16.44 22.14
N ALA A 57 8.62 -15.16 22.18
CA ALA A 57 7.24 -14.78 21.99
C ALA A 57 6.82 -15.00 20.54
N SER A 58 5.78 -15.79 20.37
CA SER A 58 5.05 -15.91 19.12
C SER A 58 3.91 -14.89 19.11
N PHE A 59 3.84 -14.11 18.05
CA PHE A 59 2.82 -13.10 17.84
C PHE A 59 1.73 -13.68 16.95
N TYR A 60 0.54 -13.87 17.52
CA TYR A 60 -0.60 -14.35 16.78
C TYR A 60 -1.27 -13.19 16.07
N GLY A 61 -1.66 -13.39 14.81
CA GLY A 61 -2.32 -12.35 14.04
C GLY A 61 -3.72 -12.04 14.56
N ASN A 62 -4.16 -10.82 14.26
CA ASN A 62 -5.45 -10.30 14.68
C ASN A 62 -6.57 -10.86 13.79
N THR A 63 -7.57 -11.47 14.41
CA THR A 63 -8.68 -12.16 13.72
C THR A 63 -9.78 -11.23 13.23
N ASP A 64 -9.72 -9.94 13.56
CA ASP A 64 -10.65 -8.97 13.00
C ASP A 64 -10.55 -8.96 11.48
N LYS A 65 -11.70 -8.76 10.81
CA LYS A 65 -11.81 -8.83 9.34
C LYS A 65 -10.80 -7.92 8.63
N LEU A 66 -10.48 -6.77 9.22
CA LEU A 66 -9.52 -5.80 8.70
C LEU A 66 -8.12 -6.42 8.51
N TYR A 67 -7.66 -7.18 9.51
CA TYR A 67 -6.29 -7.68 9.55
C TYR A 67 -6.13 -9.08 8.94
N GLN A 68 -7.24 -9.75 8.61
CA GLN A 68 -7.24 -11.04 7.90
C GLN A 68 -6.41 -12.13 8.62
N GLY A 69 -6.33 -12.10 9.95
CA GLY A 69 -5.52 -13.05 10.72
C GLY A 69 -4.02 -12.75 10.69
N LEU A 70 -3.59 -11.57 10.25
CA LEU A 70 -2.19 -11.09 10.31
C LEU A 70 -1.96 -10.20 11.54
N PRO A 71 -0.72 -10.12 12.07
CA PRO A 71 -0.35 -9.01 12.94
C PRO A 71 -0.59 -7.68 12.25
N GLU A 72 -1.02 -6.67 12.99
CA GLU A 72 -1.55 -5.43 12.42
C GLU A 72 -0.49 -4.67 11.61
N PHE A 73 0.76 -4.72 12.05
CA PHE A 73 1.91 -4.15 11.35
C PHE A 73 2.22 -4.82 10.00
N LEU A 74 1.80 -6.06 9.78
CA LEU A 74 1.95 -6.78 8.50
C LEU A 74 0.69 -6.65 7.65
N ALA A 75 -0.48 -6.63 8.29
CA ALA A 75 -1.76 -6.38 7.63
C ALA A 75 -1.79 -5.04 6.92
N ASP A 76 -1.06 -4.05 7.45
CA ASP A 76 -0.93 -2.71 6.86
C ASP A 76 -0.33 -2.70 5.44
N ALA A 77 0.42 -3.75 5.09
CA ALA A 77 0.98 -3.92 3.75
C ALA A 77 -0.03 -4.50 2.75
N LEU A 78 -1.19 -4.99 3.21
CA LEU A 78 -2.21 -5.57 2.34
C LEU A 78 -2.78 -4.51 1.39
N PRO A 79 -3.18 -4.92 0.17
CA PRO A 79 -3.77 -3.99 -0.77
C PRO A 79 -5.14 -3.51 -0.28
N ASP A 80 -5.53 -2.34 -0.79
CA ASP A 80 -6.88 -1.83 -0.64
C ASP A 80 -7.92 -2.63 -1.44
N GLN A 81 -9.17 -2.16 -1.51
CA GLN A 81 -10.23 -2.88 -2.22
C GLN A 81 -9.96 -3.04 -3.72
N TRP A 82 -9.33 -2.03 -4.32
CA TRP A 82 -8.94 -2.07 -5.72
C TRP A 82 -7.83 -3.11 -5.95
N GLY A 83 -6.74 -3.04 -5.19
CA GLY A 83 -5.65 -4.01 -5.27
C GLY A 83 -6.08 -5.43 -4.88
N ALA A 84 -7.04 -5.58 -3.96
CA ALA A 84 -7.64 -6.88 -3.63
C ALA A 84 -8.39 -7.47 -4.84
N SER A 85 -9.14 -6.65 -5.58
CA SER A 85 -9.85 -7.09 -6.79
C SER A 85 -8.86 -7.53 -7.90
N LEU A 86 -7.73 -6.83 -8.03
CA LEU A 86 -6.65 -7.22 -8.93
C LEU A 86 -6.00 -8.56 -8.51
N PHE A 87 -5.80 -8.77 -7.20
CA PHE A 87 -5.31 -10.02 -6.66
C PHE A 87 -6.28 -11.18 -6.87
N ASP A 88 -7.58 -10.99 -6.65
CA ASP A 88 -8.61 -12.01 -6.84
C ASP A 88 -8.71 -12.44 -8.31
N LYS A 89 -8.54 -11.48 -9.23
CA LYS A 89 -8.41 -11.78 -10.65
C LYS A 89 -7.16 -12.63 -10.93
N TRP A 90 -6.00 -12.24 -10.38
CA TRP A 90 -4.75 -12.99 -10.56
C TRP A 90 -4.85 -14.43 -10.05
N LEU A 91 -5.53 -14.67 -8.92
CA LEU A 91 -5.82 -16.02 -8.42
C LEU A 91 -6.61 -16.84 -9.44
N THR A 92 -7.63 -16.22 -10.04
CA THR A 92 -8.52 -16.85 -11.03
C THR A 92 -7.74 -17.22 -12.29
N ASP A 93 -6.99 -16.28 -12.86
CA ASP A 93 -6.17 -16.48 -14.06
C ASP A 93 -5.06 -17.53 -13.84
N SER A 94 -4.52 -17.59 -12.63
CA SER A 94 -3.47 -18.55 -12.24
C SER A 94 -4.02 -19.90 -11.76
N ASN A 95 -5.35 -20.08 -11.75
CA ASN A 95 -6.05 -21.27 -11.25
C ASN A 95 -5.61 -21.68 -9.82
N ILE A 96 -5.36 -20.69 -8.96
CA ILE A 96 -4.96 -20.89 -7.56
C ILE A 96 -6.21 -21.01 -6.69
N LYS A 97 -6.30 -22.10 -5.92
CA LYS A 97 -7.41 -22.29 -4.98
C LYS A 97 -7.27 -21.39 -3.76
N VAL A 98 -8.35 -20.70 -3.41
CA VAL A 98 -8.45 -19.94 -2.15
C VAL A 98 -8.34 -20.90 -0.97
N THR A 99 -7.46 -20.57 -0.03
CA THR A 99 -7.24 -21.31 1.22
C THR A 99 -7.18 -20.34 2.40
N GLU A 100 -7.27 -20.82 3.63
CA GLU A 100 -7.20 -19.95 4.82
C GLU A 100 -5.86 -19.19 4.93
N SER A 101 -4.76 -19.75 4.40
CA SER A 101 -3.45 -19.10 4.34
C SER A 101 -3.31 -18.07 3.21
N LEU A 102 -4.41 -17.66 2.56
CA LEU A 102 -4.40 -16.64 1.51
C LEU A 102 -3.71 -15.33 1.91
N PRO A 103 -3.82 -14.82 3.16
CA PRO A 103 -3.11 -13.61 3.56
C PRO A 103 -1.58 -13.71 3.39
N LEU A 104 -0.98 -14.87 3.65
CA LEU A 104 0.46 -15.08 3.41
C LEU A 104 0.78 -15.04 1.92
N LEU A 105 -0.06 -15.65 1.08
CA LEU A 105 0.09 -15.59 -0.36
C LEU A 105 -0.05 -14.16 -0.89
N LYS A 106 -0.96 -13.34 -0.32
CA LYS A 106 -1.08 -11.91 -0.65
C LYS A 106 0.21 -11.16 -0.36
N LEU A 107 0.83 -11.38 0.80
CA LEU A 107 2.11 -10.76 1.15
C LEU A 107 3.24 -11.20 0.20
N SER A 108 3.36 -12.50 -0.08
CA SER A 108 4.31 -13.04 -1.07
C SER A 108 4.06 -12.50 -2.49
N TYR A 109 2.80 -12.30 -2.85
CA TYR A 109 2.41 -11.69 -4.10
C TYR A 109 2.87 -10.23 -4.14
N ILE A 110 2.62 -9.43 -3.10
CA ILE A 110 3.12 -8.05 -3.00
C ILE A 110 4.65 -8.01 -3.08
N GLY A 111 5.34 -8.93 -2.39
CA GLY A 111 6.79 -9.07 -2.43
C GLY A 111 7.49 -7.80 -1.95
N LYS A 112 8.25 -7.15 -2.83
CA LYS A 112 9.01 -5.93 -2.51
C LYS A 112 8.25 -4.63 -2.77
N ARG A 113 6.97 -4.72 -3.16
CA ARG A 113 6.19 -3.61 -3.73
C ARG A 113 5.27 -2.91 -2.73
N ALA A 114 5.30 -3.30 -1.47
CA ALA A 114 4.44 -2.72 -0.44
C ALA A 114 4.65 -1.20 -0.29
N MET A 115 3.62 -0.53 0.23
CA MET A 115 3.78 0.78 0.86
C MET A 115 4.70 0.65 2.09
N GLY A 116 5.41 1.71 2.41
CA GLY A 116 6.50 1.68 3.39
C GLY A 116 7.71 0.90 2.86
N ALA A 117 8.39 0.20 3.77
CA ALA A 117 9.68 -0.43 3.51
C ALA A 117 9.71 -1.94 3.78
N LEU A 118 8.58 -2.55 4.14
CA LEU A 118 8.51 -3.99 4.34
C LEU A 118 8.59 -4.74 3.01
N GLU A 119 9.31 -5.85 3.02
CA GLU A 119 9.42 -6.77 1.90
C GLU A 119 9.12 -8.20 2.35
N PHE A 120 8.54 -9.00 1.44
CA PHE A 120 8.06 -10.33 1.74
C PHE A 120 8.68 -11.37 0.80
N GLU A 121 9.21 -12.46 1.36
CA GLU A 121 9.77 -13.57 0.58
C GLU A 121 9.16 -14.91 1.03
N PRO A 122 8.89 -15.87 0.12
CA PRO A 122 9.22 -15.83 -1.30
C PRO A 122 8.32 -14.85 -2.07
N GLU A 123 8.93 -14.15 -3.03
CA GLU A 123 8.20 -13.30 -3.97
C GLU A 123 7.58 -14.17 -5.06
N VAL A 124 6.28 -14.01 -5.32
CA VAL A 124 5.63 -14.65 -6.46
C VAL A 124 5.96 -13.82 -7.72
N ARG A 125 6.93 -14.28 -8.51
CA ARG A 125 7.33 -13.62 -9.77
C ARG A 125 6.60 -14.22 -10.97
N ASP A 126 6.24 -13.36 -11.91
CA ASP A 126 5.95 -13.71 -13.30
C ASP A 126 7.00 -13.01 -14.19
N ASP A 127 7.40 -13.63 -15.30
CA ASP A 127 8.75 -13.54 -15.88
C ASP A 127 9.15 -12.21 -16.60
N ASP A 128 8.39 -11.11 -16.51
CA ASP A 128 8.85 -9.83 -17.12
C ASP A 128 8.36 -8.54 -16.43
N PRO A 129 9.15 -7.96 -15.50
CA PRO A 129 8.85 -6.68 -14.87
C PRO A 129 9.44 -5.45 -15.60
N ARG A 130 10.10 -5.58 -16.78
CA ARG A 130 10.99 -4.53 -17.34
C ARG A 130 10.44 -3.75 -18.55
N GLY A 131 9.12 -3.64 -18.68
CA GLY A 131 8.51 -2.94 -19.81
C GLY A 131 8.29 -1.44 -19.58
N LEU A 132 8.41 -0.64 -20.64
CA LEU A 132 7.75 0.66 -20.76
C LEU A 132 6.25 0.51 -20.41
N VAL A 133 5.73 1.46 -19.63
CA VAL A 133 4.32 1.48 -19.24
C VAL A 133 3.58 2.43 -20.16
N ASP A 134 2.71 1.87 -21.00
CA ASP A 134 1.75 2.67 -21.75
C ASP A 134 0.61 3.11 -20.82
N MET A 135 0.60 4.40 -20.50
CA MET A 135 -0.37 5.00 -19.59
C MET A 135 -1.78 5.07 -20.16
N SER A 136 -1.93 5.19 -21.47
CA SER A 136 -3.23 5.17 -22.15
C SER A 136 -3.91 3.81 -21.98
N SER A 137 -3.15 2.74 -22.21
CA SER A 137 -3.60 1.36 -21.95
C SER A 137 -3.93 1.13 -20.48
N LEU A 138 -3.12 1.68 -19.56
CA LEU A 138 -3.31 1.57 -18.12
C LEU A 138 -4.59 2.28 -17.65
N ALA A 139 -4.81 3.53 -18.09
CA ALA A 139 -5.98 4.32 -17.76
C ALA A 139 -7.26 3.71 -18.34
N THR A 140 -7.20 3.20 -19.58
CA THR A 140 -8.30 2.50 -20.23
C THR A 140 -8.70 1.26 -19.44
N LEU A 141 -7.74 0.41 -19.06
CA LEU A 141 -8.05 -0.81 -18.33
C LEU A 141 -8.48 -0.54 -16.89
N ALA A 142 -7.90 0.47 -16.23
CA ALA A 142 -8.36 0.92 -14.92
C ALA A 142 -9.84 1.34 -14.96
N SER A 143 -10.22 2.09 -16.00
CA SER A 143 -11.61 2.49 -16.25
C SER A 143 -12.50 1.27 -16.54
N LYS A 144 -12.06 0.33 -17.39
CA LYS A 144 -12.80 -0.90 -17.69
C LYS A 144 -13.07 -1.72 -16.43
N VAL A 145 -12.05 -2.02 -15.63
CA VAL A 145 -12.23 -2.82 -14.40
C VAL A 145 -13.12 -2.12 -13.37
N TYR A 146 -13.07 -0.79 -13.33
CA TYR A 146 -13.96 -0.02 -12.46
C TYR A 146 -15.42 -0.09 -12.91
N ASN A 147 -15.68 0.03 -14.22
CA ASN A 147 -17.01 0.04 -14.81
C ASN A 147 -17.62 -1.38 -14.97
N ASP A 148 -16.80 -2.38 -15.32
CA ASP A 148 -17.21 -3.76 -15.62
C ASP A 148 -17.25 -4.65 -14.37
N ARG A 149 -17.76 -4.15 -13.25
CA ARG A 149 -17.98 -4.99 -12.05
C ARG A 149 -18.85 -6.24 -12.30
N ASP A 150 -19.43 -6.43 -13.50
CA ASP A 150 -20.29 -7.58 -13.86
C ASP A 150 -20.08 -8.26 -15.23
N ALA A 151 -19.08 -7.95 -16.08
CA ALA A 151 -18.98 -8.64 -17.39
C ALA A 151 -17.56 -8.71 -18.00
N ALA A 152 -16.76 -9.70 -17.61
CA ALA A 152 -15.44 -9.93 -18.18
C ALA A 152 -15.48 -10.69 -19.53
N VAL A 153 -15.52 -9.95 -20.65
CA VAL A 153 -14.94 -10.43 -21.92
C VAL A 153 -13.63 -9.68 -22.12
N ILE A 154 -12.53 -10.33 -21.75
CA ILE A 154 -11.20 -9.71 -21.74
C ILE A 154 -10.40 -10.33 -22.88
N SER A 155 -9.92 -9.49 -23.79
CA SER A 155 -9.13 -9.94 -24.92
C SER A 155 -7.71 -10.39 -24.48
N PRO A 156 -6.98 -11.16 -25.30
CA PRO A 156 -5.61 -11.58 -24.98
C PRO A 156 -4.64 -10.41 -24.77
N GLU A 157 -4.83 -9.29 -25.48
CA GLU A 157 -4.03 -8.06 -25.31
C GLU A 157 -4.37 -7.35 -23.99
N ASP A 158 -5.65 -7.30 -23.62
CA ASP A 158 -6.07 -6.77 -22.32
C ASP A 158 -5.41 -7.56 -21.18
N ASN A 159 -5.18 -8.88 -21.33
CA ASN A 159 -4.54 -9.72 -20.30
C ASN A 159 -3.08 -9.31 -19.99
N LEU A 160 -2.28 -8.92 -21.00
CA LEU A 160 -0.91 -8.43 -20.78
C LEU A 160 -0.91 -7.08 -20.04
N THR A 161 -1.79 -6.17 -20.44
CA THR A 161 -1.99 -4.87 -19.76
C THR A 161 -2.58 -5.07 -18.36
N MET A 162 -3.38 -6.12 -18.17
CA MET A 162 -3.92 -6.52 -16.88
C MET A 162 -2.85 -7.00 -15.96
N LYS A 163 -1.94 -7.86 -16.43
CA LYS A 163 -0.74 -8.24 -15.67
C LYS A 163 0.05 -7.00 -15.27
N LYS A 164 0.21 -6.00 -16.15
CA LYS A 164 0.86 -4.72 -15.80
C LYS A 164 0.08 -3.94 -14.73
N LEU A 165 -1.25 -3.83 -14.81
CA LEU A 165 -2.09 -3.16 -13.79
C LEU A 165 -2.10 -3.88 -12.45
N ILE A 166 -2.26 -5.20 -12.49
CA ILE A 166 -2.15 -6.15 -11.37
C ILE A 166 -0.78 -5.95 -10.70
N TYR A 167 0.28 -5.81 -11.51
CA TYR A 167 1.62 -5.52 -11.01
C TYR A 167 1.71 -4.11 -10.42
N LEU A 168 1.13 -3.09 -11.02
CA LEU A 168 1.21 -1.70 -10.53
C LEU A 168 0.23 -1.38 -9.38
N GLY A 169 -0.75 -2.25 -9.12
CA GLY A 169 -1.89 -2.04 -8.22
C GLY A 169 -1.64 -2.27 -6.73
N THR A 170 -0.39 -2.38 -6.28
CA THR A 170 -0.07 -2.39 -4.83
C THR A 170 0.02 -0.95 -4.33
N SER A 171 -1.10 -0.33 -3.96
CA SER A 171 -1.14 1.05 -3.49
C SER A 171 -2.22 1.29 -2.44
N ALA A 172 -1.95 2.26 -1.56
CA ALA A 172 -2.63 2.62 -0.32
C ALA A 172 -4.14 2.86 -0.46
N GLY A 173 -4.90 2.56 0.60
CA GLY A 173 -6.37 2.55 0.77
C GLY A 173 -7.32 3.36 -0.14
N GLY A 174 -8.49 2.77 -0.47
CA GLY A 174 -9.61 3.38 -1.21
C GLY A 174 -10.32 2.41 -2.18
N MET A 175 -11.40 2.87 -2.83
CA MET A 175 -12.10 2.14 -3.90
C MET A 175 -11.67 2.56 -5.32
N ARG A 176 -10.97 3.69 -5.44
CA ARG A 176 -10.62 4.29 -6.74
C ARG A 176 -9.46 3.56 -7.41
N PRO A 177 -9.48 3.38 -8.74
CA PRO A 177 -8.37 2.79 -9.46
C PRO A 177 -7.09 3.61 -9.29
N LYS A 178 -6.01 2.93 -8.91
CA LYS A 178 -4.71 3.56 -8.66
C LYS A 178 -3.56 2.63 -9.00
N ALA A 179 -2.39 3.22 -9.24
CA ALA A 179 -1.17 2.51 -9.56
C ALA A 179 0.06 3.22 -8.97
N VAL A 180 1.07 2.45 -8.58
CA VAL A 180 2.42 2.95 -8.29
C VAL A 180 3.19 3.03 -9.60
N ILE A 181 3.69 4.21 -9.93
CA ILE A 181 4.46 4.47 -11.15
C ILE A 181 5.80 5.13 -10.82
N ALA A 182 6.78 4.96 -11.70
CA ALA A 182 7.94 5.83 -11.74
C ALA A 182 7.78 6.80 -12.90
N TYR A 183 8.05 8.07 -12.65
CA TYR A 183 7.87 9.14 -13.62
C TYR A 183 9.05 10.10 -13.59
N ASP A 184 9.58 10.38 -14.77
CA ASP A 184 10.58 11.42 -15.00
C ASP A 184 9.87 12.66 -15.54
N LEU A 185 9.99 13.76 -14.81
CA LEU A 185 9.33 15.03 -15.13
C LEU A 185 9.98 15.75 -16.33
N GLU A 186 11.24 15.45 -16.66
CA GLU A 186 11.95 16.08 -17.78
C GLU A 186 11.66 15.39 -19.09
N THR A 187 11.69 14.05 -19.10
CA THR A 187 11.47 13.24 -20.32
C THR A 187 10.01 12.88 -20.54
N GLU A 188 9.15 13.09 -19.53
CA GLU A 188 7.77 12.60 -19.46
C GLU A 188 7.62 11.08 -19.62
N GLU A 189 8.68 10.31 -19.37
CA GLU A 189 8.65 8.86 -19.49
C GLU A 189 8.04 8.20 -18.24
N PHE A 190 7.12 7.24 -18.47
CA PHE A 190 6.57 6.40 -17.40
C PHE A 190 7.22 5.01 -17.39
N ARG A 191 7.61 4.58 -16.19
CA ARG A 191 8.13 3.25 -15.90
C ARG A 191 7.35 2.59 -14.78
N SER A 192 7.48 1.26 -14.70
CA SER A 192 7.02 0.53 -13.53
C SER A 192 7.81 1.01 -12.31
N GLY A 193 7.12 1.41 -11.23
CA GLY A 193 7.74 1.91 -9.99
C GLY A 193 8.44 0.85 -9.14
N GLN A 194 8.86 -0.26 -9.76
CA GLN A 194 9.12 -1.55 -9.10
C GLN A 194 10.48 -2.15 -9.45
N VAL A 195 11.26 -1.46 -10.26
CA VAL A 195 12.64 -1.78 -10.62
C VAL A 195 13.59 -0.77 -10.00
N ASP A 196 14.88 -1.12 -9.90
CA ASP A 196 15.93 -0.14 -9.58
C ASP A 196 15.83 1.02 -10.57
N LEU A 197 15.38 2.17 -10.06
CA LEU A 197 15.11 3.32 -10.89
C LEU A 197 16.41 4.04 -11.23
N PRO A 198 16.55 4.56 -12.47
CA PRO A 198 17.58 5.55 -12.75
C PRO A 198 17.41 6.75 -11.80
N LYS A 199 18.50 7.47 -11.56
CA LYS A 199 18.55 8.57 -10.58
C LYS A 199 17.49 9.66 -10.79
N ASP A 200 17.06 9.84 -12.04
CA ASP A 200 16.18 10.93 -12.44
C ASP A 200 14.68 10.58 -12.31
N PHE A 201 14.36 9.30 -12.04
CA PHE A 201 12.99 8.86 -11.82
C PHE A 201 12.57 8.99 -10.36
N LYS A 202 11.41 9.61 -10.16
CA LYS A 202 10.71 9.63 -8.86
C LYS A 202 9.55 8.66 -8.86
N GLN A 203 9.16 8.18 -7.68
CA GLN A 203 8.00 7.30 -7.53
C GLN A 203 6.76 8.08 -7.12
N TYR A 204 5.66 7.77 -7.79
CA TYR A 204 4.37 8.42 -7.58
C TYR A 204 3.26 7.39 -7.43
N ILE A 205 2.15 7.84 -6.86
CA ILE A 205 0.87 7.17 -6.96
C ILE A 205 0.02 7.98 -7.94
N ILE A 206 -0.44 7.34 -9.01
CA ILE A 206 -1.45 7.89 -9.91
C ILE A 206 -2.82 7.33 -9.53
N LYS A 207 -3.81 8.22 -9.42
CA LYS A 207 -5.21 7.90 -9.26
C LYS A 207 -5.94 8.22 -10.56
N PHE A 208 -6.53 7.21 -11.16
CA PHE A 208 -7.16 7.36 -12.46
C PHE A 208 -8.53 8.03 -12.33
N LYS A 209 -8.90 8.73 -13.40
CA LYS A 209 -10.22 9.33 -13.55
C LYS A 209 -11.16 8.24 -14.03
N GLU A 210 -12.21 8.00 -13.25
CA GLU A 210 -13.14 6.89 -13.44
C GLU A 210 -14.11 7.15 -14.60
N GLU A 211 -14.67 8.37 -14.63
CA GLU A 211 -15.69 8.79 -15.58
C GLU A 211 -15.33 10.14 -16.20
N GLU A 212 -15.64 10.31 -17.48
CA GLU A 212 -15.30 11.51 -18.25
C GLU A 212 -15.96 12.78 -17.69
N ASN A 213 -17.22 12.67 -17.25
CA ASN A 213 -18.03 13.78 -16.76
C ASN A 213 -17.87 14.08 -15.26
N SER A 214 -17.05 13.32 -14.54
CA SER A 214 -16.90 13.47 -13.09
C SER A 214 -15.56 14.14 -12.75
N PRO A 215 -15.53 15.33 -12.12
CA PRO A 215 -14.29 16.06 -11.85
C PRO A 215 -13.57 15.54 -10.60
N THR A 216 -13.58 14.23 -10.34
CA THR A 216 -13.08 13.66 -9.06
C THR A 216 -11.61 13.93 -8.82
N THR A 217 -10.79 13.81 -9.85
CA THR A 217 -9.34 14.05 -9.82
C THR A 217 -9.01 15.54 -9.67
N GLU A 218 -9.79 16.40 -10.31
CA GLU A 218 -9.68 17.85 -10.22
C GLU A 218 -10.12 18.34 -8.83
N ILE A 219 -11.17 17.74 -8.26
CA ILE A 219 -11.57 17.97 -6.86
C ILE A 219 -10.44 17.57 -5.90
N GLU A 220 -9.78 16.43 -6.11
CA GLU A 220 -8.62 16.05 -5.29
C GLU A 220 -7.47 17.08 -5.38
N MET A 221 -7.24 17.65 -6.57
CA MET A 221 -6.25 18.72 -6.76
C MET A 221 -6.63 20.00 -6.00
N VAL A 222 -7.91 20.40 -6.04
CA VAL A 222 -8.41 21.56 -5.29
C VAL A 222 -8.22 21.35 -3.78
N TYR A 223 -8.54 20.16 -3.25
CA TYR A 223 -8.30 19.87 -1.83
C TYR A 223 -6.82 19.90 -1.47
N TYR A 224 -5.94 19.43 -2.35
CA TYR A 224 -4.50 19.54 -2.15
C TYR A 224 -4.04 21.00 -2.07
N GLU A 225 -4.50 21.86 -2.98
CA GLU A 225 -4.16 23.30 -2.96
C GLU A 225 -4.66 23.98 -1.69
N MET A 226 -5.92 23.73 -1.30
CA MET A 226 -6.50 24.23 -0.06
C MET A 226 -5.72 23.75 1.18
N ALA A 227 -5.32 22.47 1.20
CA ALA A 227 -4.55 21.92 2.31
C ALA A 227 -3.17 22.58 2.43
N LYS A 228 -2.49 22.82 1.31
CA LYS A 228 -1.21 23.53 1.26
C LYS A 228 -1.34 24.96 1.76
N GLU A 229 -2.39 25.68 1.35
CA GLU A 229 -2.67 27.05 1.80
C GLU A 229 -3.02 27.09 3.30
N ALA A 230 -3.68 26.06 3.82
CA ALA A 230 -3.95 25.89 5.25
C ALA A 230 -2.72 25.50 6.09
N GLY A 231 -1.53 25.34 5.47
CA GLY A 231 -0.29 24.99 6.16
C GLY A 231 -0.12 23.49 6.44
N ILE A 232 -0.88 22.63 5.77
CA ILE A 232 -0.72 21.17 5.89
C ILE A 232 0.49 20.72 5.06
N ASN A 233 1.36 19.94 5.69
CA ASN A 233 2.46 19.27 5.03
C ASN A 233 1.92 18.15 4.14
N MET A 234 2.13 18.31 2.84
CA MET A 234 1.68 17.40 1.77
C MET A 234 2.82 17.18 0.77
N MET A 235 2.90 15.96 0.24
CA MET A 235 3.78 15.66 -0.90
C MET A 235 3.34 16.44 -2.15
N PRO A 236 4.26 16.75 -3.07
CA PRO A 236 3.91 17.36 -4.34
C PRO A 236 2.85 16.56 -5.10
N CYS A 237 1.83 17.25 -5.57
CA CYS A 237 0.76 16.69 -6.39
C CYS A 237 0.58 17.53 -7.67
N PHE A 238 0.15 16.87 -8.74
CA PHE A 238 -0.19 17.53 -10.01
C PHE A 238 -1.23 16.73 -10.78
N LEU A 239 -1.86 17.37 -11.77
CA LEU A 239 -2.71 16.70 -12.75
C LEU A 239 -1.87 16.31 -13.97
N LYS A 240 -2.00 15.07 -14.43
CA LYS A 240 -1.44 14.62 -15.71
C LYS A 240 -2.57 14.31 -16.68
N GLU A 241 -2.59 14.99 -17.81
CA GLU A 241 -3.50 14.66 -18.91
C GLU A 241 -3.00 13.43 -19.66
N ILE A 242 -3.86 12.42 -19.80
CA ILE A 242 -3.66 11.23 -20.63
C ILE A 242 -4.95 11.04 -21.44
N ASP A 243 -4.84 11.02 -22.78
CA ASP A 243 -5.96 10.89 -23.71
C ASP A 243 -7.15 11.83 -23.43
N GLY A 244 -6.85 13.11 -23.13
CA GLY A 244 -7.87 14.12 -22.83
C GLY A 244 -8.51 14.00 -21.45
N ARG A 245 -7.98 13.15 -20.56
CA ARG A 245 -8.46 12.98 -19.17
C ARG A 245 -7.37 13.37 -18.18
N ASN A 246 -7.71 14.21 -17.22
CA ASN A 246 -6.81 14.56 -16.13
C ASN A 246 -6.79 13.45 -15.08
N HIS A 247 -5.60 13.04 -14.66
CA HIS A 247 -5.38 12.09 -13.59
C HIS A 247 -4.64 12.76 -12.44
N PHE A 248 -5.00 12.41 -11.20
CA PHE A 248 -4.34 12.96 -10.03
C PHE A 248 -3.09 12.16 -9.70
N VAL A 249 -1.94 12.83 -9.61
CA VAL A 249 -0.64 12.21 -9.33
C VAL A 249 -0.08 12.81 -8.05
N THR A 250 0.40 11.98 -7.13
CA THR A 250 1.05 12.40 -5.88
C THR A 250 2.39 11.69 -5.70
N GLU A 251 3.43 12.43 -5.32
CA GLU A 251 4.75 11.87 -5.02
C GLU A 251 4.67 10.99 -3.76
N ARG A 252 5.33 9.83 -3.81
CA ARG A 252 5.34 8.89 -2.68
C ARG A 252 6.18 9.44 -1.52
N PHE A 253 5.54 9.63 -0.36
CA PHE A 253 6.24 10.08 0.86
C PHE A 253 7.18 9.01 1.44
N ASP A 254 6.93 7.74 1.12
CA ASP A 254 7.67 6.60 1.63
C ASP A 254 8.89 6.23 0.75
N ARG A 255 9.29 7.14 -0.15
CA ARG A 255 10.42 7.00 -1.06
C ARG A 255 11.25 8.28 -1.06
N LYS A 256 12.55 8.17 -0.82
CA LYS A 256 13.45 9.32 -0.82
C LYS A 256 14.83 8.93 -1.34
N ASN A 257 15.28 9.56 -2.43
CA ASN A 257 16.59 9.31 -3.04
C ASN A 257 16.86 7.83 -3.38
N GLY A 258 15.83 7.07 -3.73
CA GLY A 258 15.91 5.62 -3.98
C GLY A 258 15.72 4.76 -2.73
N ASP A 259 15.81 5.33 -1.54
CA ASP A 259 15.59 4.60 -0.28
C ASP A 259 14.10 4.48 0.07
N LYS A 260 13.75 3.37 0.70
CA LYS A 260 12.41 3.13 1.26
C LYS A 260 12.35 3.66 2.68
N ILE A 261 11.30 4.42 3.00
CA ILE A 261 11.03 4.87 4.36
C ILE A 261 10.01 3.91 4.97
N PHE A 262 10.30 3.42 6.18
CA PHE A 262 9.34 2.62 6.94
C PHE A 262 8.20 3.52 7.41
N SER A 263 6.97 3.08 7.20
CA SER A 263 5.77 3.84 7.54
C SER A 263 4.67 2.86 7.90
N GLN A 264 3.80 3.29 8.81
CA GLN A 264 2.64 2.53 9.24
C GLN A 264 1.45 3.45 9.43
N THR A 265 0.27 2.93 9.13
CA THR A 265 -0.98 3.62 9.40
C THR A 265 -1.30 3.60 10.89
N LEU A 266 -2.23 4.46 11.30
CA LEU A 266 -2.74 4.45 12.67
C LEU A 266 -3.39 3.10 13.03
N ALA A 267 -4.01 2.40 12.07
CA ALA A 267 -4.65 1.11 12.32
C ALA A 267 -3.62 0.02 12.69
N ALA A 268 -2.40 0.10 12.15
CA ALA A 268 -1.31 -0.79 12.50
C ALA A 268 -0.66 -0.45 13.86
N ILE A 269 -0.47 0.83 14.13
CA ILE A 269 0.16 1.31 15.36
C ILE A 269 -0.80 1.22 16.55
N MET A 270 -2.08 1.56 16.38
CA MET A 270 -3.09 1.52 17.43
C MET A 270 -4.37 0.88 16.90
N PRO A 271 -4.43 -0.47 16.89
CA PRO A 271 -5.61 -1.20 16.45
C PRO A 271 -6.86 -0.75 17.22
N GLY A 272 -7.94 -0.44 16.48
CA GLY A 272 -9.18 0.07 17.07
C GLY A 272 -9.20 1.59 17.31
N ALA A 273 -8.21 2.33 16.81
CA ALA A 273 -8.28 3.78 16.72
C ALA A 273 -9.21 4.23 15.58
N ASP A 274 -10.25 4.99 15.93
CA ASP A 274 -11.34 5.42 15.06
C ASP A 274 -11.72 6.91 15.27
N ASP A 275 -10.94 7.63 16.07
CA ASP A 275 -11.17 9.04 16.37
C ASP A 275 -9.85 9.83 16.53
N TYR A 276 -9.94 11.16 16.49
CA TYR A 276 -8.80 12.05 16.67
C TYR A 276 -8.24 12.05 18.10
N LEU A 277 -9.03 11.69 19.12
CA LEU A 277 -8.54 11.65 20.50
C LEU A 277 -7.53 10.52 20.67
N LYS A 278 -7.79 9.35 20.08
CA LYS A 278 -6.85 8.21 20.04
C LYS A 278 -5.61 8.56 19.22
N LEU A 279 -5.74 9.27 18.09
CA LEU A 279 -4.60 9.76 17.33
C LEU A 279 -3.73 10.74 18.14
N CYS A 280 -4.33 11.69 18.85
CA CYS A 280 -3.59 12.59 19.74
C CYS A 280 -2.94 11.82 20.91
N TRP A 281 -3.66 10.87 21.50
CA TRP A 281 -3.16 10.06 22.60
C TRP A 281 -1.94 9.22 22.21
N ILE A 282 -1.96 8.59 21.02
CA ILE A 282 -0.80 7.83 20.56
C ILE A 282 0.38 8.74 20.20
N ALA A 283 0.12 9.94 19.64
CA ALA A 283 1.16 10.92 19.37
C ALA A 283 1.88 11.38 20.65
N GLU A 284 1.14 11.57 21.75
CA GLU A 284 1.71 11.83 23.08
C GLU A 284 2.49 10.62 23.60
N THR A 285 1.93 9.42 23.49
CA THR A 285 2.54 8.18 23.99
C THR A 285 3.86 7.86 23.29
N LEU A 286 3.96 8.15 21.98
CA LEU A 286 5.17 8.01 21.19
C LEU A 286 6.12 9.22 21.31
N ASN A 287 5.74 10.23 22.11
CA ASN A 287 6.50 11.46 22.32
C ASN A 287 6.89 12.15 21.01
N LEU A 288 5.93 12.28 20.09
CA LEU A 288 6.16 12.96 18.81
C LEU A 288 6.55 14.43 19.04
N PRO A 289 7.38 15.02 18.16
CA PRO A 289 7.66 16.45 18.15
C PRO A 289 6.40 17.31 18.14
N GLN A 290 6.47 18.52 18.72
CA GLN A 290 5.33 19.44 18.76
C GLN A 290 4.81 19.77 17.34
N GLU A 291 5.72 19.91 16.37
CA GLU A 291 5.38 20.19 14.97
C GLU A 291 4.46 19.12 14.36
N ASP A 292 4.66 17.84 14.71
CA ASP A 292 3.81 16.75 14.21
C ASP A 292 2.42 16.76 14.88
N LYS A 293 2.36 17.12 16.16
CA LYS A 293 1.10 17.29 16.90
C LYS A 293 0.28 18.46 16.34
N ASP A 294 0.96 19.56 16.01
CA ASP A 294 0.33 20.72 15.36
C ASP A 294 -0.24 20.32 13.99
N GLN A 295 0.48 19.50 13.23
CA GLN A 295 0.00 18.97 11.95
C GLN A 295 -1.22 18.04 12.11
N ILE A 296 -1.31 17.24 13.18
CA ILE A 296 -2.52 16.47 13.50
C ILE A 296 -3.70 17.42 13.74
N PHE A 297 -3.51 18.47 14.53
CA PHE A 297 -4.56 19.43 14.85
C PHE A 297 -5.04 20.20 13.60
N ILE A 298 -4.12 20.71 12.78
CA ILE A 298 -4.47 21.45 11.55
C ILE A 298 -5.28 20.55 10.60
N ARG A 299 -4.88 19.28 10.42
CA ARG A 299 -5.63 18.32 9.58
C ARG A 299 -7.01 18.02 10.15
N MET A 300 -7.15 17.93 11.47
CA MET A 300 -8.43 17.75 12.13
C MET A 300 -9.40 18.90 11.81
N VAL A 301 -8.95 20.14 12.01
CA VAL A 301 -9.75 21.33 11.74
C VAL A 301 -10.07 21.45 10.25
N PHE A 302 -9.07 21.24 9.39
CA PHE A 302 -9.24 21.27 7.94
C PHE A 302 -10.29 20.28 7.46
N ASN A 303 -10.21 19.02 7.88
CA ASN A 303 -11.17 17.98 7.48
C ASN A 303 -12.60 18.34 7.90
N TYR A 304 -12.77 18.90 9.10
CA TYR A 304 -14.07 19.37 9.58
C TYR A 304 -14.62 20.54 8.73
N VAL A 305 -13.81 21.57 8.50
CA VAL A 305 -14.23 22.78 7.77
C VAL A 305 -14.47 22.51 6.30
N ALA A 306 -13.59 21.73 5.68
CA ALA A 306 -13.64 21.43 4.25
C ALA A 306 -14.68 20.34 3.91
N GLY A 307 -15.37 19.76 4.91
CA GLY A 307 -16.37 18.71 4.69
C GLY A 307 -15.78 17.39 4.21
N VAL A 308 -14.49 17.15 4.48
CA VAL A 308 -13.79 15.92 4.11
C VAL A 308 -13.98 14.93 5.25
N GLY A 309 -14.78 13.89 5.01
CA GLY A 309 -14.81 12.73 5.92
C GLY A 309 -13.41 12.16 6.07
N TRP A 310 -13.04 11.75 7.29
CA TRP A 310 -11.72 11.22 7.66
C TRP A 310 -11.14 10.31 6.56
N ILE A 311 -10.12 10.77 5.84
CA ILE A 311 -9.35 9.94 4.91
C ILE A 311 -8.26 9.27 5.74
N GLY A 312 -8.67 8.32 6.58
CA GLY A 312 -7.77 7.39 7.23
C GLY A 312 -7.51 6.23 6.30
N TYR A 313 -6.41 6.30 5.56
CA TYR A 313 -5.78 5.17 4.88
C TYR A 313 -4.28 5.36 4.88
#